data_AF-A0A7S2DQD3-F1
#
_entry.id   AF-A0A7S2DQD3-F1
#
_cell.length_a   1.000
_cell.length_b   1.000
_cell.length_c   1.000
_cell.angle_alpha   90.00
_cell.angle_beta   90.00
_cell.angle_gamma   90.00
#
_symmetry.space_group_name_H-M   'P 1'
#
loop_
_entity.id
_entity.type
_entity.pdbx_description
1 polymer ?
#
loop_
_entity_poly.entity_id
_entity_poly.type
_entity_poly.pdbx_seq_one_letter_code
_entity_poly.pdbx_strand_id
1 'polypeptide(L)'
;CALLSRLLTRQASASVLGRTSFKDISVKRTKGRKPFLATPLPDETECPNWNVNVSHEGSWVVCASEPDCIAGIDVAELRRFDKKKNPIDFKKAFKENLTESEWKDVDKAGADPDEG
;
A
#
# COMPACT_ATOMS: atom_id res chain seq x y z
N CYS A 1 5.84 -11.49 -3.90
CA CYS A 1 4.90 -10.52 -4.50
C CYS A 1 5.53 -9.32 -5.22
N ALA A 2 6.81 -9.33 -5.61
CA ALA A 2 7.45 -8.17 -6.25
C ALA A 2 7.22 -8.02 -7.78
N LEU A 3 6.76 -9.07 -8.46
CA LEU A 3 6.45 -9.01 -9.89
C LEU A 3 5.09 -8.35 -10.15
N LEU A 4 4.05 -8.82 -9.45
CA LEU A 4 2.70 -8.27 -9.57
C LEU A 4 2.64 -6.78 -9.27
N SER A 5 3.34 -6.30 -8.22
CA SER A 5 3.41 -4.86 -7.96
C SER A 5 4.02 -4.08 -9.13
N ARG A 6 5.06 -4.60 -9.78
CA ARG A 6 5.66 -3.96 -10.96
C ARG A 6 4.70 -3.97 -12.15
N LEU A 7 3.96 -5.06 -12.35
CA LEU A 7 2.97 -5.16 -13.43
C LEU A 7 1.80 -4.21 -13.20
N LEU A 8 1.27 -4.12 -11.97
CA LEU A 8 0.20 -3.17 -11.61
C LEU A 8 0.64 -1.73 -11.78
N THR A 9 1.86 -1.38 -11.34
CA THR A 9 2.40 -0.03 -11.59
C THR A 9 2.49 0.26 -13.08
N ARG A 10 3.00 -0.68 -13.89
CA ARG A 10 3.09 -0.49 -15.35
C ARG A 10 1.71 -0.40 -16.01
N GLN A 11 0.74 -1.17 -15.54
CA GLN A 11 -0.64 -1.15 -16.04
C GLN A 11 -1.32 0.18 -15.71
N ALA A 12 -1.20 0.68 -14.48
CA ALA A 12 -1.72 1.99 -14.10
C ALA A 12 -1.09 3.11 -14.95
N SER A 13 0.24 3.07 -15.14
CA SER A 13 0.94 3.99 -16.03
C SER A 13 0.49 3.87 -17.49
N ALA A 14 0.25 2.66 -17.99
CA ALA A 14 -0.25 2.46 -19.36
C ALA A 14 -1.63 3.07 -19.54
N SER A 15 -2.50 2.90 -18.54
CA SER A 15 -3.86 3.45 -18.54
C SER A 15 -3.85 4.97 -18.64
N VAL A 16 -3.09 5.67 -17.80
CA VAL A 16 -3.03 7.14 -17.83
C VAL A 16 -2.33 7.68 -19.09
N LEU A 17 -1.39 6.92 -19.67
CA LEU A 17 -0.71 7.29 -20.92
C LEU A 17 -1.51 6.92 -22.19
N GLY A 18 -2.66 6.27 -22.06
CA GLY A 18 -3.43 5.76 -23.20
C GLY A 18 -2.67 4.72 -24.03
N ARG A 19 -1.90 3.82 -23.40
CA ARG A 19 -1.05 2.81 -24.07
C ARG A 19 -1.61 1.40 -23.89
N THR A 20 -1.49 0.59 -24.93
CA THR A 20 -1.82 -0.84 -24.93
C THR A 20 -0.60 -1.75 -24.72
N SER A 21 0.60 -1.16 -24.63
CA SER A 21 1.88 -1.87 -24.46
C SER A 21 2.76 -1.18 -23.42
N PHE A 22 3.62 -1.97 -22.76
CA PHE A 22 4.56 -1.47 -21.75
C PHE A 22 5.92 -1.02 -22.29
N LYS A 23 6.18 -1.20 -23.59
CA LYS A 23 7.51 -1.01 -24.21
C LYS A 23 8.10 0.37 -23.94
N ASP A 24 7.28 1.42 -24.03
CA ASP A 24 7.72 2.82 -23.95
C ASP A 24 7.36 3.47 -22.59
N ILE A 25 7.02 2.65 -21.60
CA ILE A 25 6.68 3.11 -20.25
C ILE A 25 7.91 3.00 -19.35
N SER A 26 8.42 4.16 -18.92
CA SER A 26 9.54 4.28 -18.00
C SER A 26 9.03 4.50 -16.59
N VAL A 27 9.22 3.50 -15.72
CA VAL A 27 8.93 3.59 -14.29
C VAL A 27 10.26 3.63 -13.54
N LYS A 28 10.48 4.68 -12.76
CA LYS A 28 11.69 4.87 -11.94
C LYS A 28 11.34 4.79 -10.46
N ARG A 29 12.34 4.91 -9.59
CA ARG A 29 12.16 4.91 -8.14
C ARG A 29 12.78 6.15 -7.51
N THR A 30 12.10 6.70 -6.51
CA THR A 30 12.63 7.78 -5.67
C THR A 30 13.79 7.26 -4.80
N LYS A 31 14.49 8.17 -4.09
CA LYS A 31 15.48 7.77 -3.06
C LYS A 31 14.87 6.85 -2.00
N GLY A 32 13.60 7.08 -1.64
CA GLY A 32 12.81 6.22 -0.74
C GLY A 32 12.28 4.94 -1.39
N ARG A 33 12.74 4.59 -2.60
CA ARG A 33 12.35 3.41 -3.39
C ARG A 33 10.88 3.39 -3.85
N LYS A 34 10.08 4.46 -3.65
CA LYS A 34 8.70 4.56 -4.17
C LYS A 34 8.74 4.60 -5.71
N PRO A 35 8.00 3.74 -6.43
CA PRO A 35 7.94 3.80 -7.88
C PRO A 35 7.19 5.07 -8.33
N PHE A 36 7.60 5.64 -9.45
CA PHE A 36 6.91 6.76 -10.10
C PHE A 36 7.02 6.66 -11.62
N LEU A 37 6.04 7.22 -12.32
CA LEU A 37 6.04 7.31 -13.78
C LEU A 37 7.02 8.41 -14.21
N ALA A 38 8.03 8.03 -14.98
CA ALA A 38 9.03 8.95 -15.52
C ALA A 38 8.79 9.33 -16.99
N THR A 39 7.92 8.60 -17.68
CA THR A 39 7.42 9.02 -18.99
C THR A 39 6.44 10.19 -18.79
N PRO A 40 6.64 11.34 -19.45
CA PRO A 40 5.71 12.48 -19.34
C PRO A 40 4.30 12.10 -19.77
N LEU A 41 3.30 12.71 -19.14
CA LEU A 41 1.90 12.56 -19.57
C LEU A 41 1.66 13.34 -20.88
N PRO A 42 0.73 12.87 -21.74
CA PRO A 42 0.36 13.60 -22.95
C PRO A 42 -0.27 14.97 -22.66
N ASP A 43 -1.07 15.04 -21.59
CA ASP A 43 -1.68 16.26 -21.08
C ASP A 43 -1.53 16.30 -19.55
N GLU A 44 -0.66 17.17 -19.06
CA GLU A 44 -0.45 17.35 -17.62
C GLU A 44 -1.62 18.08 -16.95
N THR A 45 -2.53 18.69 -17.71
CA THR A 45 -3.68 19.40 -17.11
C THR A 45 -4.79 18.45 -16.63
N GLU A 46 -4.92 17.26 -17.23
CA GLU A 46 -5.91 16.26 -16.82
C GLU A 46 -5.47 15.48 -15.57
N CYS A 47 -4.17 15.31 -15.35
CA CYS A 47 -3.62 14.63 -14.18
C CYS A 47 -2.33 15.32 -13.68
N PRO A 48 -2.44 16.55 -13.15
CA PRO A 48 -1.31 17.43 -12.85
C PRO A 48 -0.36 16.88 -11.79
N ASN A 49 -0.81 15.94 -10.98
CA ASN A 49 -0.01 15.29 -9.96
C ASN A 49 -0.23 13.77 -9.98
N TRP A 50 -0.32 13.19 -11.18
CA TRP A 50 -0.52 11.75 -11.29
C TRP A 50 0.55 10.99 -10.52
N ASN A 51 0.11 10.14 -9.59
CA ASN A 51 1.01 9.29 -8.82
C ASN A 51 0.37 7.95 -8.53
N VAL A 52 1.22 6.97 -8.20
CA VAL A 52 0.82 5.60 -7.95
C VAL A 52 1.54 5.05 -6.73
N ASN A 53 0.83 4.25 -5.94
CA ASN A 53 1.38 3.52 -4.82
C ASN A 53 0.90 2.08 -4.84
N VAL A 54 1.76 1.19 -4.33
CA VAL A 54 1.52 -0.25 -4.30
C VAL A 54 1.94 -0.79 -2.94
N SER A 55 1.15 -1.69 -2.39
CA SER A 55 1.50 -2.49 -1.22
C SER A 55 1.19 -3.96 -1.47
N HIS A 56 1.83 -4.84 -0.71
CA HIS A 56 1.60 -6.27 -0.78
C HIS A 56 1.86 -6.92 0.57
N GLU A 57 0.97 -7.82 0.98
CA GLU A 57 1.21 -8.72 2.10
C GLU A 57 0.46 -10.03 1.87
N GLY A 58 1.09 -11.15 2.24
CA GLY A 58 0.51 -12.48 2.05
C GLY A 58 0.13 -12.73 0.60
N SER A 59 -1.15 -13.05 0.39
CA SER A 59 -1.74 -13.33 -0.92
C SER A 59 -2.25 -12.08 -1.66
N TRP A 60 -2.10 -10.89 -1.09
CA TRP A 60 -2.64 -9.65 -1.63
C TRP A 60 -1.58 -8.75 -2.24
N VAL A 61 -1.93 -8.14 -3.37
CA VAL A 61 -1.20 -7.03 -3.96
C VAL A 61 -2.22 -5.96 -4.33
N VAL A 62 -2.04 -4.76 -3.79
CA VAL A 62 -2.95 -3.63 -4.00
C VAL A 62 -2.22 -2.49 -4.70
N CYS A 63 -2.97 -1.72 -5.48
CA CYS A 63 -2.47 -0.58 -6.23
C CYS A 63 -3.51 0.53 -6.19
N ALA A 64 -3.06 1.76 -5.94
CA ALA A 64 -3.87 2.96 -6.01
C ALA A 64 -3.13 4.02 -6.83
N SER A 65 -3.87 4.76 -7.65
CA SER A 65 -3.35 5.92 -8.37
C SER A 65 -4.33 7.08 -8.27
N GLU A 66 -3.81 8.30 -8.25
CA GLU A 66 -4.57 9.53 -8.11
C GLU A 66 -4.05 10.59 -9.11
N PRO A 67 -4.94 11.34 -9.79
CA PRO A 67 -4.55 12.39 -10.73
C PRO A 67 -4.10 13.69 -10.05
N ASP A 68 -4.64 14.00 -8.88
CA ASP A 68 -4.49 15.31 -8.22
C ASP A 68 -3.83 15.19 -6.85
N CYS A 69 -4.29 14.25 -6.03
CA CYS A 69 -3.85 14.09 -4.65
C CYS A 69 -2.71 13.08 -4.53
N ILE A 70 -1.90 13.19 -3.47
CA ILE A 70 -0.88 12.18 -3.16
C ILE A 70 -1.55 10.93 -2.59
N ALA A 71 -1.40 9.80 -3.28
CA ALA A 71 -1.93 8.52 -2.82
C ALA A 71 -0.88 7.67 -2.09
N GLY A 72 -1.34 7.04 -1.01
CA GLY A 72 -0.67 5.98 -0.28
C GLY A 72 -1.67 4.86 -0.02
N ILE A 73 -1.25 3.61 -0.22
CA ILE A 73 -2.06 2.43 0.04
C ILE A 73 -1.22 1.40 0.79
N ASP A 74 -1.83 0.78 1.80
CA ASP A 74 -1.23 -0.35 2.51
C ASP A 74 -2.23 -1.50 2.64
N VAL A 75 -1.73 -2.73 2.65
CA VAL A 75 -2.53 -3.92 2.90
C VAL A 75 -1.85 -4.75 3.98
N ALA A 76 -2.62 -5.09 5.01
CA ALA A 76 -2.17 -5.94 6.09
C ALA A 76 -2.95 -7.26 6.12
N GLU A 77 -2.27 -8.41 6.06
CA GLU A 77 -2.91 -9.72 6.19
C GLU A 77 -3.06 -10.09 7.67
N LEU A 78 -4.31 -10.18 8.16
CA LEU A 78 -4.55 -10.56 9.55
C LEU A 78 -4.13 -12.01 9.79
N ARG A 79 -3.03 -12.21 10.52
CA ARG A 79 -2.57 -13.53 10.95
C ARG A 79 -3.05 -13.80 12.36
N ARG A 80 -3.80 -14.90 12.54
CA ARG A 80 -4.13 -15.38 13.89
C ARG A 80 -2.86 -15.94 14.53
N PHE A 81 -2.36 -15.26 15.55
CA PHE A 81 -1.22 -15.72 16.32
C PHE A 81 -1.69 -16.68 17.42
N ASP A 82 -1.20 -17.92 17.37
CA ASP A 82 -1.33 -18.85 18.50
C ASP A 82 -0.41 -18.37 19.63
N LYS A 83 -1.00 -17.81 20.70
CA LYS A 83 -0.26 -17.30 21.87
C LYS A 83 0.66 -18.35 22.50
N LYS A 84 0.38 -19.65 22.35
CA LYS A 84 1.24 -20.73 22.87
C LYS A 84 2.50 -20.93 22.02
N LYS A 85 2.44 -20.60 20.73
CA LYS A 85 3.55 -20.77 19.77
C LYS A 85 4.33 -19.47 19.55
N ASN A 86 3.70 -18.31 19.73
CA ASN A 86 4.33 -17.01 19.58
C ASN A 86 4.08 -16.16 20.84
N PRO A 87 5.04 -16.10 21.78
CA PRO A 87 4.88 -15.38 23.04
C PRO A 87 5.07 -13.85 22.90
N ILE A 88 4.99 -13.31 21.69
CA ILE A 88 5.19 -11.87 21.46
C ILE A 88 4.04 -11.10 22.11
N ASP A 89 4.38 -10.28 23.10
CA ASP A 89 3.49 -9.25 23.61
C ASP A 89 3.41 -8.13 22.57
N PHE A 90 2.42 -8.22 21.68
CA PHE A 90 2.21 -7.25 20.59
C PHE A 90 2.06 -5.82 21.12
N LYS A 91 1.35 -5.64 22.23
CA LYS A 91 1.12 -4.31 22.78
C LYS A 91 2.43 -3.68 23.25
N LYS A 92 3.29 -4.49 23.88
CA LYS A 92 4.63 -4.05 24.26
C LYS A 92 5.53 -3.81 23.03
N ALA A 93 5.49 -4.71 22.05
CA ALA A 93 6.34 -4.64 20.85
C ALA A 93 6.04 -3.44 19.96
N PHE A 94 4.77 -3.00 19.90
CA PHE A 94 4.32 -1.90 19.05
C PHE A 94 3.98 -0.63 19.84
N LYS A 95 4.36 -0.55 21.13
CA LYS A 95 3.96 0.55 22.02
C LYS A 95 4.28 1.93 21.43
N GLU A 96 5.42 2.05 20.75
CA GLU A 96 5.88 3.31 20.15
C GLU A 96 5.29 3.61 18.76
N ASN A 97 4.57 2.66 18.15
CA ASN A 97 3.98 2.82 16.82
C ASN A 97 2.60 3.47 16.82
N LEU A 98 1.89 3.43 17.96
CA LEU A 98 0.57 4.02 18.14
C LEU A 98 0.57 4.96 19.34
N THR A 99 -0.25 5.99 19.26
CA THR A 99 -0.53 6.91 20.37
C THR A 99 -1.33 6.21 21.49
N GLU A 100 -1.34 6.79 22.68
CA GLU A 100 -2.13 6.26 23.80
C GLU A 100 -3.64 6.22 23.50
N SER A 101 -4.16 7.18 22.74
CA SER A 101 -5.56 7.20 22.29
C SER A 101 -5.87 6.06 21.34
N GLU A 102 -5.01 5.82 20.34
CA GLU A 102 -5.17 4.71 19.39
C GLU A 102 -5.11 3.36 20.11
N TRP A 103 -4.20 3.20 21.08
CA TRP A 103 -4.15 1.99 21.91
C TRP A 103 -5.42 1.75 22.72
N LYS A 104 -6.03 2.81 23.28
CA LYS A 104 -7.31 2.69 23.98
C LYS A 104 -8.42 2.22 23.04
N ASP A 105 -8.42 2.67 21.79
CA ASP A 105 -9.43 2.27 20.82
C ASP A 105 -9.22 0.83 20.34
N VAL A 106 -7.96 0.40 20.17
CA VAL A 106 -7.61 -1.02 19.93
C VAL A 106 -8.09 -1.90 21.08
N ASP A 107 -7.83 -1.50 22.33
CA ASP A 107 -8.25 -2.27 23.51
C ASP A 107 -9.79 -2.39 23.58
N LYS A 108 -10.53 -1.30 23.32
CA LYS A 108 -12.01 -1.32 23.29
C LYS A 108 -12.53 -2.21 22.17
N ALA A 109 -11.98 -2.11 20.97
CA ALA A 109 -12.41 -2.91 19.82
C ALA A 109 -12.12 -4.42 20.04
N GLY A 110 -11.11 -4.75 20.84
CA GLY A 110 -10.84 -6.12 21.29
C GLY A 110 -11.63 -6.57 22.52
N ALA A 111 -12.46 -5.71 23.12
CA ALA A 111 -13.14 -5.95 24.40
C ALA A 111 -14.65 -6.28 24.29
N ASP A 112 -15.22 -6.37 23.09
CA ASP A 112 -16.62 -6.82 22.88
C ASP A 112 -16.70 -8.23 22.27
N PRO A 113 -17.78 -9.00 22.56
CA PRO A 113 -17.65 -10.29 23.24
C PRO A 113 -18.17 -11.51 22.45
N ASP A 114 -17.75 -12.69 22.93
CA ASP A 114 -18.24 -14.06 22.66
C ASP A 114 -17.74 -14.84 21.43
N GLU A 115 -16.99 -15.93 21.70
CA GLU A 115 -17.46 -17.31 21.45
C GLU A 115 -16.56 -18.34 22.18
N GLY A 116 -17.19 -19.11 23.09
CA GLY A 116 -17.08 -20.59 23.22
C GLY A 116 -15.76 -21.23 23.60
#